data_AF-A0A7J3S617-F1
#
_entry.id   AF-A0A7J3S617-F1
#
_cell.length_a   1.000
_cell.length_b   1.000
_cell.length_c   1.000
_cell.angle_alpha   90.00
_cell.angle_beta   90.00
_cell.angle_gamma   90.00
#
_symmetry.space_group_name_H-M   'P 1'
#
loop_
_entity.id
_entity.type
_entity.pdbx_description
1 polymer ?
#
loop_
_entity_poly.entity_id
_entity_poly.type
_entity_poly.pdbx_seq_one_letter_code
_entity_poly.pdbx_strand_id
1 'polypeptide(L)'
;MIEKTIYKYALINAVKHKGKAMDKAVIGAVMSNEPQLRKKAQEVSKKTKNIVEKVNKMTPQEQKRELQRLGIKLEEKKETKKRRLPPLPNIQEKVVMRFAPNPSGPLHIGHARAAILNHEYAKKYNGKLILRMEDTDPRRVDPEAYQMIQEDLKWLGIKWDQLIIQSDRIPLYHEYAEKLLQKGGAYICTCKPTKFKKLKDQSRACPCRNLPTRENLKRWEKMQGMP
;
A
#
# COMPACT_ATOMS: atom_id res chain seq x y z
N MET A 1 -37.24 -30.39 15.76
CA MET A 1 -35.80 -30.20 15.51
C MET A 1 -35.55 -29.08 14.50
N ILE A 2 -36.12 -29.15 13.29
CA ILE A 2 -35.95 -28.17 12.19
C ILE A 2 -36.33 -26.74 12.60
N GLU A 3 -37.50 -26.54 13.22
CA GLU A 3 -37.97 -25.19 13.59
C GLU A 3 -37.07 -24.53 14.65
N LYS A 4 -36.57 -25.30 15.63
CA LYS A 4 -35.61 -24.79 16.63
C LYS A 4 -34.31 -24.35 15.96
N THR A 5 -33.84 -25.10 14.98
CA THR A 5 -32.64 -24.77 14.20
C THR A 5 -32.85 -23.50 13.37
N ILE A 6 -33.96 -23.39 12.63
CA ILE A 6 -34.30 -22.18 11.87
C ILE A 6 -34.41 -20.97 12.81
N TYR A 7 -35.08 -21.13 13.96
CA TYR A 7 -35.25 -20.07 14.95
C TYR A 7 -33.92 -19.58 15.50
N LYS A 8 -32.98 -20.50 15.81
CA LYS A 8 -31.60 -20.17 16.18
C LYS A 8 -30.92 -19.30 15.13
N TYR A 9 -30.93 -19.71 13.86
CA TYR A 9 -30.25 -18.94 12.80
C TYR A 9 -30.98 -17.64 12.43
N ALA A 10 -32.30 -17.58 12.58
CA ALA A 10 -33.09 -16.36 12.45
C ALA A 10 -32.72 -15.32 13.53
N LEU A 11 -32.63 -15.73 14.80
CA LEU A 11 -32.18 -14.85 15.88
C LEU A 11 -30.75 -14.35 15.67
N ILE A 12 -29.83 -15.25 15.27
CA ILE A 12 -28.44 -14.88 14.94
C ILE A 12 -28.40 -13.84 13.81
N ASN A 13 -29.21 -14.03 12.77
CA ASN A 13 -29.27 -13.10 11.64
C ASN A 13 -29.88 -11.77 12.06
N ALA A 14 -31.00 -11.77 12.78
CA ALA A 14 -31.67 -10.56 13.24
C ALA A 14 -30.75 -9.69 14.10
N VAL A 15 -30.05 -10.27 15.08
CA VAL A 15 -29.13 -9.51 15.93
C VAL A 15 -27.93 -8.95 15.15
N LYS A 16 -27.42 -9.68 14.14
CA LYS A 16 -26.36 -9.18 13.25
C LYS A 16 -26.84 -8.08 12.30
N HIS A 17 -28.14 -8.00 12.02
CA HIS A 17 -28.75 -7.08 11.06
C HIS A 17 -29.76 -6.13 11.71
N LYS A 18 -29.39 -5.59 12.89
CA LYS A 18 -30.13 -4.51 13.58
C LYS A 18 -31.62 -4.82 13.80
N GLY A 19 -31.95 -6.06 14.14
CA GLY A 19 -33.30 -6.50 14.44
C GLY A 19 -34.04 -7.20 13.30
N LYS A 20 -33.47 -7.25 12.08
CA LYS A 20 -34.14 -7.80 10.90
C LYS A 20 -33.45 -9.07 10.39
N ALA A 21 -34.10 -10.21 10.57
CA ALA A 21 -33.76 -11.47 9.90
C ALA A 21 -34.27 -11.48 8.46
N MET A 22 -33.51 -12.11 7.57
CA MET A 22 -33.83 -12.25 6.14
C MET A 22 -33.92 -13.73 5.77
N ASP A 23 -35.03 -14.15 5.15
CA ASP A 23 -35.32 -15.55 4.80
C ASP A 23 -34.17 -16.25 4.08
N LYS A 24 -33.66 -15.64 3.00
CA LYS A 24 -32.57 -16.21 2.19
C LYS A 24 -31.28 -16.41 3.00
N ALA A 25 -30.95 -15.45 3.86
CA ALA A 25 -29.75 -15.52 4.70
C ALA A 25 -29.88 -16.60 5.78
N VAL A 26 -31.08 -16.75 6.36
CA VAL A 26 -31.37 -17.78 7.35
C VAL A 26 -31.35 -19.18 6.71
N ILE A 27 -31.98 -19.36 5.55
CA ILE A 27 -31.93 -20.64 4.80
C ILE A 27 -30.47 -20.99 4.47
N GLY A 28 -29.70 -20.05 3.92
CA GLY A 28 -28.29 -20.27 3.61
C GLY A 28 -27.46 -20.67 4.83
N ALA A 29 -27.68 -20.01 5.97
CA ALA A 29 -27.00 -20.34 7.22
C ALA A 29 -27.38 -21.75 7.73
N VAL A 30 -28.66 -22.12 7.68
CA VAL A 30 -29.11 -23.48 8.04
C VAL A 30 -28.46 -24.52 7.13
N MET A 31 -28.47 -24.32 5.80
CA MET A 31 -27.90 -25.26 4.84
C MET A 31 -26.38 -25.42 4.98
N SER A 32 -25.68 -24.33 5.34
CA SER A 32 -24.23 -24.34 5.52
C SER A 32 -23.82 -25.06 6.80
N ASN A 33 -24.53 -24.84 7.91
CA ASN A 33 -24.10 -25.30 9.23
C ASN A 33 -24.76 -26.61 9.68
N GLU A 34 -25.81 -27.08 8.99
CA GLU A 34 -26.57 -28.28 9.35
C GLU A 34 -26.71 -29.21 8.12
N PRO A 35 -25.65 -29.93 7.73
CA PRO A 35 -25.63 -30.75 6.52
C PRO A 35 -26.78 -31.76 6.41
N GLN A 36 -27.24 -32.29 7.55
CA GLN A 36 -28.36 -33.22 7.66
C GLN A 36 -29.71 -32.61 7.21
N LEU A 37 -29.85 -31.29 7.29
CA LEU A 37 -31.06 -30.58 6.88
C LEU A 37 -31.11 -30.27 5.37
N ARG A 38 -30.01 -30.48 4.64
CA ARG A 38 -29.97 -30.30 3.17
C ARG A 38 -30.97 -31.22 2.45
N LYS A 39 -31.12 -32.46 2.94
CA LYS A 39 -32.12 -33.42 2.42
C LYS A 39 -33.57 -32.97 2.65
N LYS A 40 -33.79 -31.97 3.51
CA LYS A 40 -35.11 -31.41 3.86
C LYS A 40 -35.22 -29.93 3.48
N ALA A 41 -34.49 -29.48 2.45
CA ALA A 41 -34.41 -28.07 2.06
C ALA A 41 -35.77 -27.42 1.75
N GLN A 42 -36.69 -28.17 1.13
CA GLN A 42 -38.05 -27.68 0.86
C GLN A 42 -38.83 -27.43 2.15
N GLU A 43 -38.73 -28.33 3.13
CA GLU A 43 -39.38 -28.18 4.44
C GLU A 43 -38.79 -26.99 5.22
N VAL A 44 -37.46 -26.84 5.19
CA VAL A 44 -36.76 -25.69 5.79
C VAL A 44 -37.25 -24.38 5.16
N SER A 45 -37.33 -24.33 3.84
CA SER A 45 -37.75 -23.12 3.11
C SER A 45 -39.21 -22.74 3.45
N LYS A 46 -40.13 -23.71 3.46
CA LYS A 46 -41.53 -23.50 3.83
C LYS A 46 -41.69 -22.96 5.26
N LYS A 47 -40.92 -23.49 6.21
CA LYS A 47 -41.00 -23.10 7.63
C LYS A 47 -40.23 -21.80 7.95
N THR A 48 -39.25 -21.41 7.13
CA THR A 48 -38.38 -20.26 7.42
C THR A 48 -39.15 -18.95 7.46
N LYS A 49 -40.03 -18.69 6.50
CA LYS A 49 -40.78 -17.43 6.41
C LYS A 49 -41.53 -17.10 7.70
N ASN A 50 -42.32 -18.06 8.19
CA ASN A 50 -43.11 -17.89 9.42
C ASN A 50 -42.21 -17.67 10.67
N ILE A 51 -41.03 -18.30 10.71
CA ILE A 51 -40.11 -18.18 11.85
C ILE A 51 -39.36 -16.85 11.81
N VAL A 52 -38.95 -16.39 10.62
CA VAL A 52 -38.33 -15.08 10.42
C VAL A 52 -39.32 -13.96 10.76
N GLU A 53 -40.58 -14.07 10.33
CA GLU A 53 -41.63 -13.11 10.70
C GLU A 53 -41.82 -13.04 12.23
N LYS A 54 -41.81 -14.18 12.92
CA LYS A 54 -41.89 -14.22 14.40
C LYS A 54 -40.70 -13.51 15.04
N VAL A 55 -39.48 -13.77 14.57
CA VAL A 55 -38.27 -13.13 15.10
C VAL A 55 -38.27 -11.63 14.81
N ASN A 56 -38.72 -11.20 13.64
CA ASN A 56 -38.79 -9.79 13.24
C ASN A 56 -39.85 -8.98 13.99
N LYS A 57 -40.83 -9.65 14.62
CA LYS A 57 -41.80 -9.00 15.53
C LYS A 57 -41.22 -8.72 16.92
N MET A 58 -40.10 -9.36 17.28
CA MET A 58 -39.42 -9.12 18.54
C MET A 58 -38.57 -7.85 18.46
N THR A 59 -38.46 -7.12 19.56
CA THR A 59 -37.51 -6.01 19.70
C THR A 59 -36.06 -6.52 19.68
N PRO A 60 -35.09 -5.68 19.31
CA PRO A 60 -33.67 -6.07 19.35
C PRO A 60 -33.18 -6.52 20.73
N GLN A 61 -33.78 -6.03 21.82
CA GLN A 61 -33.45 -6.46 23.18
C GLN A 61 -33.99 -7.87 23.46
N GLU A 62 -35.23 -8.16 23.06
CA GLU A 62 -35.83 -9.50 23.20
C GLU A 62 -35.07 -10.55 22.39
N GLN A 63 -34.68 -10.23 21.15
CA GLN A 63 -33.87 -11.12 20.32
C GLN A 63 -32.53 -11.46 20.98
N LYS A 64 -31.86 -10.47 21.61
CA LYS A 64 -30.61 -10.69 22.35
C LYS A 64 -30.82 -11.57 23.59
N ARG A 65 -31.89 -11.33 24.35
CA ARG A 65 -32.26 -12.16 25.52
C ARG A 65 -32.55 -13.60 25.11
N GLU A 66 -33.25 -13.80 24.00
CA GLU A 66 -33.53 -15.14 23.46
C GLU A 66 -32.27 -15.87 23.01
N LEU A 67 -31.31 -15.18 22.39
CA LEU A 67 -30.00 -15.79 22.08
C LEU A 67 -29.21 -16.18 23.32
N GLN A 68 -29.23 -15.34 24.35
CA GLN A 68 -28.60 -15.66 25.64
C GLN A 68 -29.25 -16.89 26.29
N ARG A 69 -30.59 -16.99 26.24
CA ARG A 69 -31.33 -18.17 26.72
C ARG A 69 -30.94 -19.45 25.97
N LEU A 70 -30.64 -19.35 24.68
CA LEU A 70 -30.15 -20.46 23.87
C LEU A 70 -28.65 -20.76 24.08
N GLY A 71 -27.96 -20.04 24.96
CA GLY A 71 -26.52 -20.21 25.23
C GLY A 71 -25.63 -19.75 24.06
N ILE A 72 -26.16 -18.97 23.12
CA ILE A 72 -25.43 -18.55 21.92
C ILE A 72 -24.73 -17.23 22.19
N LYS A 73 -23.40 -17.27 22.32
CA LYS A 73 -22.56 -16.06 22.32
C LYS A 73 -22.33 -15.63 20.87
N LEU A 74 -22.90 -14.49 20.49
CA LEU A 74 -22.52 -13.84 19.24
C LEU A 74 -21.19 -13.13 19.44
N GLU A 75 -20.18 -13.49 18.65
CA GLU A 75 -19.01 -12.62 18.50
C GLU A 75 -19.49 -11.31 17.88
N GLU A 76 -19.38 -10.21 18.63
CA GLU A 76 -19.52 -8.89 18.05
C GLU A 76 -18.50 -8.77 16.92
N LYS A 77 -18.96 -8.45 15.71
CA LYS A 77 -18.03 -8.03 14.65
C LYS A 77 -17.27 -6.85 15.24
N LYS A 78 -16.00 -7.05 15.61
CA LYS A 78 -15.09 -5.97 15.99
C LYS A 78 -15.28 -4.90 14.92
N GLU A 79 -15.77 -3.74 15.32
CA GLU A 79 -15.74 -2.55 14.48
C GLU A 79 -14.33 -2.51 13.89
N THR A 80 -14.23 -2.59 12.56
CA THR A 80 -12.97 -2.46 11.87
C THR A 80 -12.49 -1.05 12.18
N LYS A 81 -11.70 -0.89 13.26
CA LYS A 81 -11.04 0.36 13.61
C LYS A 81 -10.41 0.83 12.31
N LYS A 82 -10.90 1.95 11.76
CA LYS A 82 -10.38 2.54 10.53
C LYS A 82 -8.88 2.66 10.74
N ARG A 83 -8.10 1.81 10.07
CA ARG A 83 -6.64 1.83 10.18
C ARG A 83 -6.20 3.16 9.58
N ARG A 84 -5.77 4.08 10.45
CA ARG A 84 -5.20 5.36 10.03
C ARG A 84 -3.71 5.16 9.79
N LEU A 85 -3.14 5.99 8.91
CA LEU A 85 -1.68 6.05 8.76
C LEU A 85 -1.06 6.47 10.10
N PRO A 86 0.01 5.80 10.58
CA PRO A 86 0.69 6.20 11.79
C PRO A 86 1.22 7.64 11.69
N PRO A 87 1.48 8.33 12.80
CA PRO A 87 2.15 9.62 12.73
C PRO A 87 3.58 9.46 12.21
N LEU A 88 4.07 10.44 11.44
CA LEU A 88 5.49 10.51 11.11
C LEU A 88 6.27 10.91 12.38
N PRO A 89 7.49 10.37 12.58
CA PRO A 89 8.35 10.79 13.68
C PRO A 89 8.94 12.19 13.42
N ASN A 90 9.29 12.92 14.49
CA ASN A 90 10.13 14.13 14.48
C ASN A 90 9.67 15.24 13.50
N ILE A 91 8.37 15.54 13.46
CA ILE A 91 7.85 16.62 12.62
C ILE A 91 8.14 17.97 13.29
N GLN A 92 9.12 18.70 12.76
CA GLN A 92 9.48 20.05 13.21
C GLN A 92 9.12 21.13 12.18
N GLU A 93 9.00 20.75 10.90
CA GLU A 93 8.73 21.64 9.77
C GLU A 93 7.55 21.13 8.92
N LYS A 94 7.18 21.89 7.88
CA LYS A 94 6.19 21.45 6.90
C LYS A 94 6.67 20.19 6.19
N VAL A 95 5.84 19.16 6.22
CA VAL A 95 6.13 17.87 5.60
C VAL A 95 6.23 18.02 4.07
N VAL A 96 7.30 17.47 3.48
CA VAL A 96 7.45 17.36 2.03
C VAL A 96 7.69 15.89 1.68
N MET A 97 6.78 15.32 0.88
CA MET A 97 6.82 13.95 0.41
C MET A 97 7.26 13.91 -1.06
N ARG A 98 7.75 12.74 -1.52
CA ARG A 98 7.99 12.54 -2.95
C ARG A 98 7.56 11.17 -3.44
N PHE A 99 6.86 11.14 -4.57
CA PHE A 99 6.72 9.94 -5.39
C PHE A 99 7.72 10.05 -6.54
N ALA A 100 8.64 9.08 -6.65
CA ALA A 100 9.73 9.14 -7.61
C ALA A 100 9.78 7.85 -8.45
N PRO A 101 8.97 7.75 -9.51
CA PRO A 101 9.01 6.62 -10.44
C PRO A 101 10.13 6.80 -11.48
N ASN A 102 10.62 5.66 -12.01
CA ASN A 102 11.40 5.67 -13.23
C ASN A 102 10.43 5.71 -14.43
N PRO A 103 10.65 6.57 -15.45
CA PRO A 103 9.80 6.60 -16.64
C PRO A 103 10.16 5.47 -17.61
N SER A 104 10.03 4.22 -17.18
CA SER A 104 10.30 3.02 -17.99
C SER A 104 9.03 2.34 -18.52
N GLY A 105 7.88 3.01 -18.40
CA GLY A 105 6.55 2.53 -18.73
C GLY A 105 5.48 3.10 -17.79
N PRO A 106 4.21 2.69 -17.94
CA PRO A 106 3.10 3.17 -17.11
C PRO A 106 3.17 2.63 -15.66
N LEU A 107 2.35 3.21 -14.77
CA LEU A 107 2.30 2.78 -13.38
C LEU A 107 1.49 1.49 -13.21
N HIS A 108 2.13 0.43 -12.71
CA HIS A 108 1.41 -0.74 -12.19
C HIS A 108 0.94 -0.59 -10.73
N ILE A 109 0.13 -1.52 -10.23
CA ILE A 109 -0.46 -1.51 -8.87
C ILE A 109 0.56 -1.34 -7.72
N GLY A 110 1.79 -1.83 -7.88
CA GLY A 110 2.86 -1.63 -6.90
C GLY A 110 3.20 -0.15 -6.67
N HIS A 111 3.16 0.66 -7.74
CA HIS A 111 3.41 2.10 -7.68
C HIS A 111 2.29 2.83 -6.96
N ALA A 112 1.03 2.40 -7.18
CA ALA A 112 -0.14 3.02 -6.55
C ALA A 112 0.02 3.06 -5.01
N ARG A 113 0.56 2.01 -4.39
CA ARG A 113 0.84 2.01 -2.95
C ARG A 113 1.77 3.14 -2.53
N ALA A 114 2.91 3.30 -3.21
CA ALA A 114 3.88 4.34 -2.87
C ALA A 114 3.33 5.75 -3.14
N ALA A 115 2.65 5.94 -4.28
CA ALA A 115 2.04 7.21 -4.66
C ALA A 115 0.95 7.63 -3.66
N ILE A 116 0.00 6.73 -3.36
CA ILE A 116 -1.09 6.97 -2.41
C ILE A 116 -0.55 7.26 -1.02
N LEU A 117 0.43 6.48 -0.52
CA LEU A 117 0.99 6.73 0.81
C LEU A 117 1.66 8.10 0.92
N ASN A 118 2.47 8.48 -0.06
CA ASN A 118 3.11 9.80 -0.08
C ASN A 118 2.07 10.92 -0.17
N HIS A 119 1.04 10.76 -1.01
CA HIS A 119 -0.04 11.72 -1.14
C HIS A 119 -0.85 11.88 0.15
N GLU A 120 -1.26 10.77 0.76
CA GLU A 120 -2.05 10.79 2.00
C GLU A 120 -1.25 11.33 3.19
N TYR A 121 0.07 11.10 3.25
CA TYR A 121 0.92 11.75 4.24
C TYR A 121 1.06 13.24 3.99
N ALA A 122 1.27 13.69 2.75
CA ALA A 122 1.30 15.12 2.42
C ALA A 122 -0.01 15.80 2.83
N LYS A 123 -1.17 15.22 2.51
CA LYS A 123 -2.49 15.73 2.92
C LYS A 123 -2.67 15.75 4.43
N LYS A 124 -2.36 14.65 5.12
CA LYS A 124 -2.51 14.52 6.58
C LYS A 124 -1.77 15.63 7.34
N TYR A 125 -0.64 16.09 6.79
CA TYR A 125 0.21 17.11 7.41
C TYR A 125 0.15 18.48 6.72
N ASN A 126 -0.81 18.70 5.82
CA ASN A 126 -0.93 19.92 5.02
C ASN A 126 0.42 20.33 4.37
N GLY A 127 1.15 19.30 3.93
CA GLY A 127 2.48 19.37 3.33
C GLY A 127 2.42 19.40 1.80
N LYS A 128 3.59 19.22 1.19
CA LYS A 128 3.74 19.18 -0.28
C LYS A 128 4.05 17.77 -0.78
N LEU A 129 3.63 17.45 -1.99
CA LEU A 129 4.01 16.26 -2.73
C LEU A 129 4.81 16.65 -3.98
N ILE A 130 6.00 16.08 -4.13
CA ILE A 130 6.82 16.20 -5.34
C ILE A 130 6.66 14.94 -6.18
N LEU A 131 6.37 15.10 -7.48
CA LEU A 131 6.53 14.07 -8.49
C LEU A 131 7.94 14.21 -9.08
N ARG A 132 8.79 13.19 -8.94
CA ARG A 132 10.16 13.22 -9.47
C ARG A 132 10.39 12.08 -10.46
N MET A 133 10.53 12.37 -11.75
CA MET A 133 10.89 11.36 -12.74
C MET A 133 12.37 10.99 -12.57
N GLU A 134 12.67 9.75 -12.19
CA GLU A 134 14.05 9.24 -12.00
C GLU A 134 14.57 8.61 -13.30
N ASP A 135 14.98 9.48 -14.22
CA ASP A 135 15.32 9.18 -15.62
C ASP A 135 16.83 9.14 -15.92
N THR A 136 17.65 8.85 -14.91
CA THR A 136 19.13 8.88 -15.04
C THR A 136 19.73 7.66 -15.76
N ASP A 137 18.93 6.63 -16.07
CA ASP A 137 19.35 5.51 -16.94
C ASP A 137 18.68 5.66 -18.32
N PRO A 138 19.34 6.29 -19.30
CA PRO A 138 18.73 6.62 -20.59
C PRO A 138 18.32 5.37 -21.38
N ARG A 139 18.88 4.19 -21.09
CA ARG A 139 18.54 2.92 -21.77
C ARG A 139 17.19 2.36 -21.35
N ARG A 140 16.66 2.84 -20.23
CA ARG A 140 15.41 2.37 -19.63
C ARG A 140 14.29 3.40 -19.71
N VAL A 141 14.54 4.54 -20.34
CA VAL A 141 13.54 5.60 -20.48
C VAL A 141 12.62 5.26 -21.65
N ASP A 142 11.33 5.22 -21.37
CA ASP A 142 10.25 5.27 -22.34
C ASP A 142 9.73 6.72 -22.38
N PRO A 143 9.91 7.45 -23.50
CA PRO A 143 9.45 8.83 -23.63
C PRO A 143 7.94 9.00 -23.40
N GLU A 144 7.12 8.00 -23.71
CA GLU A 144 5.67 8.08 -23.50
C GLU A 144 5.32 7.98 -22.01
N ALA A 145 6.18 7.33 -21.21
CA ALA A 145 5.96 7.15 -19.77
C ALA A 145 5.90 8.47 -19.00
N TYR A 146 6.53 9.55 -19.48
CA TYR A 146 6.43 10.88 -18.85
C TYR A 146 4.97 11.37 -18.78
N GLN A 147 4.20 11.11 -19.83
CA GLN A 147 2.80 11.47 -19.90
C GLN A 147 1.94 10.42 -19.19
N MET A 148 2.15 9.13 -19.47
CA MET A 148 1.37 8.04 -18.86
C MET A 148 1.40 8.08 -17.33
N ILE A 149 2.57 8.29 -16.72
CA ILE A 149 2.72 8.38 -15.26
C ILE A 149 1.87 9.52 -14.69
N GLN A 150 1.86 10.68 -15.35
CA GLN A 150 1.08 11.83 -14.89
C GLN A 150 -0.42 11.58 -15.04
N GLU A 151 -0.85 10.89 -16.10
CA GLU A 151 -2.24 10.50 -16.34
C GLU A 151 -2.71 9.47 -15.31
N ASP A 152 -1.91 8.44 -15.02
CA ASP A 152 -2.22 7.43 -14.00
C ASP A 152 -2.38 8.06 -12.61
N LEU A 153 -1.52 9.01 -12.25
CA LEU A 153 -1.62 9.73 -10.97
C LEU A 153 -2.87 10.59 -10.91
N LYS A 154 -3.21 11.30 -12.00
CA LYS A 154 -4.45 12.07 -12.10
C LYS A 154 -5.68 11.16 -11.99
N TRP A 155 -5.66 9.99 -12.64
CA TRP A 155 -6.72 8.99 -12.55
C TRP A 155 -6.89 8.46 -11.11
N LEU A 156 -5.79 8.26 -10.38
CA LEU A 156 -5.82 7.93 -8.94
C LEU A 156 -6.28 9.10 -8.04
N GLY A 157 -6.56 10.29 -8.59
CA GLY A 157 -6.93 11.48 -7.85
C GLY A 157 -5.76 12.12 -7.08
N ILE A 158 -4.52 11.78 -7.45
CA ILE A 158 -3.30 12.29 -6.81
C ILE A 158 -2.88 13.58 -7.50
N LYS A 159 -2.75 14.64 -6.70
CA LYS A 159 -2.19 15.93 -7.12
C LYS A 159 -0.81 16.13 -6.50
N TRP A 160 0.11 16.72 -7.24
CA TRP A 160 1.45 17.09 -6.80
C TRP A 160 1.70 18.59 -6.95
N ASP A 161 2.56 19.15 -6.11
CA ASP A 161 2.90 20.56 -6.06
C ASP A 161 4.06 20.93 -7.00
N GLN A 162 4.94 19.98 -7.28
CA GLN A 162 6.11 20.17 -8.13
C GLN A 162 6.40 18.92 -8.96
N LEU A 163 6.75 19.13 -10.22
CA LEU A 163 7.31 18.12 -11.10
C LEU A 163 8.82 18.38 -11.24
N ILE A 164 9.63 17.34 -11.01
CA ILE A 164 11.08 17.39 -11.17
C ILE A 164 11.50 16.29 -12.13
N ILE A 165 12.26 16.64 -13.17
CA ILE A 165 12.94 15.68 -14.02
C ILE A 165 14.39 15.57 -13.55
N GLN A 166 14.89 14.36 -13.38
CA GLN A 166 16.20 14.15 -12.77
C GLN A 166 17.34 14.44 -13.76
N SER A 167 17.17 14.14 -15.04
CA SER A 167 18.14 14.44 -16.10
C SER A 167 18.42 15.94 -16.26
N ASP A 168 17.41 16.80 -16.07
CA ASP A 168 17.59 18.27 -16.03
C ASP A 168 18.53 18.75 -14.91
N ARG A 169 18.81 17.89 -13.92
CA ARG A 169 19.64 18.20 -12.75
C ARG A 169 21.04 17.60 -12.82
N ILE A 170 21.42 16.98 -13.94
CA ILE A 170 22.77 16.42 -14.12
C ILE A 170 23.88 17.45 -13.84
N PRO A 171 23.81 18.72 -14.29
CA PRO A 171 24.82 19.72 -13.95
C PRO A 171 24.98 19.94 -12.44
N LEU A 172 23.86 19.95 -11.70
CA LEU A 172 23.87 20.06 -10.24
C LEU A 172 24.54 18.84 -9.59
N TYR A 173 24.28 17.63 -10.09
CA TYR A 173 24.92 16.42 -9.57
C TYR A 173 26.43 16.42 -9.82
N HIS A 174 26.88 16.93 -10.96
CA HIS A 174 28.30 17.09 -11.26
C HIS A 174 28.96 18.09 -10.30
N GLU A 175 28.32 19.23 -10.03
CA GLU A 175 28.80 20.20 -9.04
C GLU A 175 28.95 19.57 -7.64
N TYR A 176 27.96 18.80 -7.18
CA TYR A 176 28.04 18.11 -5.89
C TYR A 176 29.08 16.98 -5.89
N ALA A 177 29.26 16.26 -7.00
CA ALA A 177 30.30 15.25 -7.13
C ALA A 177 31.70 15.87 -6.99
N GLU A 178 31.95 17.02 -7.62
CA GLU A 178 33.21 17.76 -7.49
C GLU A 178 33.44 18.26 -6.07
N LYS A 179 32.42 18.87 -5.43
CA LYS A 179 32.50 19.27 -4.01
C LYS A 179 32.82 18.09 -3.11
N LEU A 180 32.25 16.91 -3.39
CA LEU A 180 32.49 15.69 -2.62
C LEU A 180 33.91 15.14 -2.84
N LEU A 181 34.42 15.17 -4.07
CA LEU A 181 35.81 14.84 -4.40
C LEU A 181 36.78 15.79 -3.69
N GLN A 182 36.52 17.10 -3.71
CA GLN A 182 37.32 18.12 -3.03
C GLN A 182 37.41 17.89 -1.52
N LYS A 183 36.29 17.47 -0.90
CA LYS A 183 36.22 17.13 0.54
C LYS A 183 36.80 15.75 0.88
N GLY A 184 37.29 14.98 -0.12
CA GLY A 184 37.81 13.62 0.08
C GLY A 184 36.72 12.58 0.40
N GLY A 185 35.44 12.91 0.17
CA GLY A 185 34.30 12.00 0.41
C GLY A 185 33.99 11.06 -0.75
N ALA A 186 34.66 11.23 -1.90
CA ALA A 186 34.54 10.38 -3.07
C ALA A 186 35.90 10.22 -3.78
N TYR A 187 36.03 9.21 -4.64
CA TYR A 187 37.23 8.96 -5.45
C TYR A 187 36.85 8.30 -6.79
N ILE A 188 37.70 8.46 -7.81
CA ILE A 188 37.51 7.89 -9.15
C ILE A 188 38.23 6.55 -9.28
N CYS A 189 37.44 5.47 -9.30
CA CYS A 189 37.93 4.11 -9.43
C CYS A 189 38.12 3.72 -10.90
N THR A 190 39.33 3.28 -11.25
CA THR A 190 39.67 2.74 -12.59
C THR A 190 39.96 1.24 -12.55
N CYS A 191 39.65 0.57 -11.44
CA CYS A 191 39.80 -0.89 -11.34
C CYS A 191 38.79 -1.60 -12.25
N LYS A 192 39.18 -2.74 -12.83
CA LYS A 192 38.21 -3.63 -13.50
C LYS A 192 37.07 -3.99 -12.51
N PRO A 193 35.79 -4.02 -12.95
CA PRO A 193 34.65 -4.29 -12.06
C PRO A 193 34.78 -5.57 -11.24
N THR A 194 35.28 -6.65 -11.83
CA THR A 194 35.51 -7.94 -11.16
C THR A 194 36.56 -7.84 -10.05
N LYS A 195 37.66 -7.12 -10.30
CA LYS A 195 38.72 -6.87 -9.30
C LYS A 195 38.21 -6.00 -8.16
N PHE A 196 37.47 -4.93 -8.48
CA PHE A 196 36.87 -4.06 -7.47
C PHE A 196 35.89 -4.83 -6.58
N LYS A 197 35.01 -5.65 -7.18
CA LYS A 197 34.07 -6.50 -6.45
C LYS A 197 34.79 -7.43 -5.47
N LYS A 198 35.85 -8.13 -5.91
CA LYS A 198 36.64 -9.01 -5.03
C LYS A 198 37.20 -8.27 -3.83
N LEU A 199 37.75 -7.07 -4.02
CA LEU A 199 38.28 -6.24 -2.93
C LEU A 199 37.17 -5.78 -1.99
N LYS A 200 36.05 -5.29 -2.53
CA LYS A 200 34.87 -4.87 -1.77
C LYS A 200 34.32 -6.00 -0.89
N ASP A 201 34.17 -7.20 -1.46
CA ASP A 201 33.64 -8.37 -0.74
C ASP A 201 34.59 -8.85 0.37
N GLN A 202 35.88 -8.51 0.28
CA GLN A 202 36.89 -8.75 1.31
C GLN A 202 37.06 -7.56 2.27
N SER A 203 36.24 -6.51 2.17
CA SER A 203 36.39 -5.26 2.93
C SER A 203 37.76 -4.59 2.77
N ARG A 204 38.40 -4.77 1.61
CA ARG A 204 39.70 -4.18 1.28
C ARG A 204 39.52 -2.99 0.35
N ALA A 205 40.21 -1.89 0.67
CA ALA A 205 40.26 -0.73 -0.21
C ALA A 205 40.95 -1.07 -1.54
N CYS A 206 40.45 -0.52 -2.65
CA CYS A 206 41.20 -0.55 -3.90
C CYS A 206 42.30 0.53 -3.90
N PRO A 207 43.34 0.38 -4.73
CA PRO A 207 44.43 1.37 -4.80
C PRO A 207 43.97 2.78 -5.17
N CYS A 208 42.81 2.94 -5.81
CA CYS A 208 42.27 4.24 -6.20
C CYS A 208 41.72 5.04 -5.00
N ARG A 209 41.39 4.38 -3.88
CA ARG A 209 40.69 5.01 -2.73
C ARG A 209 41.51 6.11 -2.06
N ASN A 210 42.84 5.94 -2.03
CA ASN A 210 43.76 6.85 -1.32
C ASN A 210 44.49 7.81 -2.27
N LEU A 211 43.98 7.98 -3.50
CA LEU A 211 44.58 8.94 -4.43
C LEU A 211 44.39 10.37 -3.93
N PRO A 212 45.36 11.27 -4.15
CA PRO A 212 45.20 12.69 -3.83
C PRO A 212 43.99 13.30 -4.55
N THR A 213 43.36 14.30 -3.92
CA THR A 213 42.23 15.05 -4.49
C THR A 213 42.50 15.53 -5.92
N ARG A 214 43.70 16.05 -6.18
CA ARG A 214 44.12 16.51 -7.51
C ARG A 214 44.03 15.41 -8.58
N GLU A 215 44.43 14.19 -8.24
CA GLU A 215 44.35 13.05 -9.15
C GLU A 215 42.90 12.61 -9.38
N ASN A 216 42.05 12.65 -8.35
CA ASN A 216 40.63 12.34 -8.49
C ASN A 216 39.91 13.35 -9.39
N LEU A 217 40.18 14.66 -9.22
CA LEU A 217 39.61 15.71 -10.07
C LEU A 217 40.07 15.57 -11.53
N LYS A 218 41.36 15.30 -11.76
CA LYS A 218 41.89 15.04 -13.10
C LYS A 218 41.24 13.83 -13.77
N ARG A 219 40.94 12.77 -13.01
CA ARG A 219 40.23 11.59 -13.53
C ARG A 219 38.75 11.89 -13.79
N TRP A 220 38.11 12.69 -12.94
CA TRP A 220 36.73 13.12 -13.11
C TRP A 220 36.55 13.94 -14.38
N GLU A 221 37.39 14.95 -14.60
CA GLU A 221 37.40 15.78 -15.81
C GLU A 221 37.53 14.92 -17.08
N LYS A 222 38.41 13.92 -17.06
CA LYS A 222 38.55 12.96 -18.17
C LYS A 222 37.29 12.14 -18.45
N MET A 223 36.50 11.80 -17.43
CA MET A 223 35.25 11.06 -17.61
C MET A 223 34.15 11.93 -18.24
N GLN A 224 34.13 13.23 -17.92
CA GLN A 224 33.15 14.18 -18.44
C GLN A 224 33.30 14.42 -19.95
N GLY A 225 34.50 14.23 -20.49
CA GLY A 225 34.79 14.30 -21.92
C GLY A 225 34.55 13.00 -22.70
N MET A 226 34.03 11.94 -22.06
CA MET A 226 33.71 10.68 -22.75
C MET A 226 32.28 10.75 -23.33
N PRO A 227 32.08 10.42 -24.62
CA PRO A 227 30.77 10.43 -25.25
C PRO A 227 29.80 9.41 -24.64
#